data_AF-A0A1I3ZEC1-F1
#
_entry.id   AF-A0A1I3ZEC1-F1
#
_cell.length_a   1.000
_cell.length_b   1.000
_cell.length_c   1.000
_cell.angle_alpha   90.00
_cell.angle_beta   90.00
_cell.angle_gamma   90.00
#
_symmetry.space_group_name_H-M   'P 1'
#
loop_
_entity.id
_entity.type
_entity.pdbx_description
1 polymer ?
#
loop_
_entity_poly.entity_id
_entity_poly.type
_entity_poly.pdbx_seq_one_letter_code
_entity_poly.pdbx_strand_id
1 'polypeptide(L)' 'MYTQYTMNQTTLPLEMNCYLPENHIVYSIHQVVEDLDDSQYHLIENDFGRPAYHPKVLLKALLFA' A
#
# COMPACT_ATOMS: atom_id res chain seq x y z
N MET A 1 12.51 16.46 3.64
CA MET A 1 13.27 15.39 2.97
C MET A 1 12.27 14.35 2.44
N TYR A 2 12.14 14.23 1.13
CA TYR A 2 11.27 13.25 0.47
C TYR A 2 11.82 11.85 0.70
N THR A 3 11.03 10.94 1.24
CA THR A 3 11.37 9.52 1.40
C THR A 3 10.50 8.76 0.43
N GLN A 4 11.12 8.20 -0.62
CA GLN A 4 10.41 7.38 -1.59
C GLN A 4 9.88 6.14 -0.87
N TYR A 5 8.56 6.06 -0.74
CA TYR A 5 7.91 4.89 -0.15
C TYR A 5 8.14 3.69 -1.06
N THR A 6 8.74 2.64 -0.51
CA THR A 6 8.86 1.34 -1.18
C THR A 6 8.33 0.27 -0.23
N MET A 7 7.44 -0.61 -0.72
CA MET A 7 6.82 -1.67 0.09
C MET A 7 7.82 -2.66 0.70
N ASN A 8 9.08 -2.63 0.24
CA ASN A 8 10.15 -3.51 0.67
C ASN A 8 10.90 -3.02 1.93
N GLN A 9 10.49 -1.90 2.52
CA GLN A 9 11.32 -1.19 3.50
C GLN A 9 10.79 -1.28 4.93
N THR A 10 10.71 -2.50 5.50
CA THR A 10 10.93 -2.75 6.93
C THR A 10 11.04 -4.27 7.19
N THR A 11 12.20 -4.71 7.71
CA THR A 11 12.48 -6.00 8.40
C THR A 11 12.03 -7.31 7.74
N LEU A 12 13.02 -8.08 7.24
CA LEU A 12 12.94 -9.37 6.53
C LEU A 12 11.82 -9.40 5.46
N PRO A 13 12.15 -9.40 4.16
CA PRO A 13 11.14 -9.61 3.13
C PRO A 13 10.61 -11.04 3.28
N LEU A 14 9.59 -11.22 4.12
CA LEU A 14 8.65 -12.30 3.93
C LEU A 14 8.00 -11.95 2.59
N GLU A 15 8.49 -12.58 1.54
CA GLU A 15 7.81 -12.56 0.26
C GLU A 15 6.45 -13.22 0.50
N MET A 16 5.45 -12.43 0.88
CA MET A 16 4.08 -12.90 1.10
C MET A 16 3.53 -13.56 -0.16
N ASN A 17 4.10 -13.20 -1.31
CA ASN A 17 3.85 -13.86 -2.59
C ASN A 17 4.17 -15.37 -2.59
N CYS A 18 5.12 -15.83 -1.78
CA CYS A 18 5.44 -17.25 -1.66
C CYS A 18 4.39 -18.05 -0.88
N TYR A 19 3.49 -17.38 -0.16
CA TYR A 19 2.48 -18.01 0.69
C TYR A 19 1.06 -17.90 0.12
N LEU A 20 0.85 -17.06 -0.89
CA LEU A 20 -0.45 -16.81 -1.49
C LEU A 20 -0.54 -17.48 -2.87
N PRO A 21 -1.69 -18.11 -3.20
CA PRO A 21 -1.88 -18.67 -4.54
C PRO A 21 -1.98 -17.54 -5.57
N GLU A 22 -1.50 -17.75 -6.80
CA GLU A 22 -1.43 -16.71 -7.84
C GLU A 22 -2.79 -16.06 -8.18
N ASN A 23 -3.89 -16.78 -7.96
CA ASN A 23 -5.26 -16.31 -8.18
C ASN A 23 -5.90 -15.65 -6.94
N HIS A 24 -5.10 -15.30 -5.93
CA HIS A 24 -5.62 -14.68 -4.72
C HIS A 24 -6.11 -13.25 -4.95
N ILE A 25 -7.27 -12.91 -4.39
CA ILE A 25 -7.92 -11.59 -4.55
C ILE A 25 -7.04 -10.41 -4.11
N VAL A 26 -6.08 -10.64 -3.21
CA VAL A 26 -5.10 -9.63 -2.77
C VAL A 26 -4.31 -9.03 -3.93
N TYR A 27 -4.02 -9.81 -4.98
CA TYR A 27 -3.32 -9.29 -6.16
C TYR A 27 -4.19 -8.32 -6.96
N SER A 28 -5.48 -8.64 -7.12
CA SER A 28 -6.44 -7.74 -7.75
C SER A 28 -6.62 -6.46 -6.93
N ILE A 29 -6.73 -6.55 -5.60
CA ILE A 29 -6.82 -5.37 -4.72
C ILE A 29 -5.54 -4.55 -4.81
N HIS A 30 -4.37 -5.20 -4.81
CA HIS A 30 -3.09 -4.53 -4.95
C HIS A 30 -3.00 -3.76 -6.26
N GLN A 31 -3.36 -4.39 -7.39
CA GLN A 31 -3.37 -3.76 -8.71
C GLN A 31 -4.32 -2.56 -8.75
N VAL A 32 -5.57 -2.73 -8.30
CA VAL A 32 -6.55 -1.64 -8.27
C VAL A 32 -6.04 -0.44 -7.44
N VAL A 33 -5.35 -0.69 -6.33
CA VAL A 33 -4.79 0.38 -5.50
C VAL A 33 -3.52 1.01 -6.09
N GLU A 34 -2.71 0.26 -6.84
CA GLU A 34 -1.54 0.85 -7.52
C GLU A 34 -1.91 1.57 -8.82
N ASP A 35 -2.99 1.17 -9.49
CA ASP A 35 -3.49 1.79 -10.73
C ASP A 35 -4.24 3.11 -10.48
N LEU A 36 -4.61 3.40 -9.22
CA LEU A 36 -5.22 4.66 -8.83
C LEU A 36 -4.21 5.81 -8.91
N ASP A 37 -4.67 6.96 -9.42
CA ASP A 37 -3.82 8.13 -9.58
C ASP A 37 -3.28 8.63 -8.22
N ASP A 38 -1.97 8.86 -8.16
CA ASP A 38 -1.30 9.25 -6.92
C ASP A 38 -1.82 10.59 -6.36
N SER A 39 -2.42 11.45 -7.20
CA SER A 39 -3.06 12.69 -6.77
C SER A 39 -4.18 12.45 -5.77
N GLN A 40 -4.87 11.31 -5.83
CA GLN A 40 -5.96 10.96 -4.93
C GLN A 40 -5.45 10.68 -3.51
N TYR A 41 -4.22 10.17 -3.38
CA TYR A 41 -3.60 9.92 -2.08
C TYR A 41 -3.10 11.21 -1.42
N HIS A 42 -2.66 12.20 -2.21
CA HIS A 42 -2.27 13.51 -1.70
C HIS A 42 -3.42 14.29 -1.05
N LEU A 43 -4.67 14.03 -1.44
CA LEU A 43 -5.85 14.61 -0.79
C LEU A 43 -6.08 14.05 0.63
N ILE A 44 -5.55 12.86 0.91
CA ILE A 44 -5.67 12.16 2.20
C ILE A 44 -4.46 12.47 3.10
N GLU A 45 -3.34 12.90 2.51
CA GLU A 45 -2.21 13.41 3.27
C GLU A 45 -2.62 14.67 4.04
N ASN A 46 -2.50 14.61 5.36
CA ASN A 46 -2.93 15.68 6.26
C ASN A 46 -1.80 16.70 6.45
N ASP A 47 -2.13 17.99 6.54
CA ASP A 47 -1.17 19.05 6.90
C ASP A 47 -0.59 18.87 8.33
N PHE A 48 -1.29 18.12 9.20
CA PHE A 48 -0.93 17.90 10.60
C PHE A 48 0.07 16.75 10.85
N GLY A 49 1.05 16.59 9.95
CA GLY A 49 2.19 15.68 10.13
C GLY A 49 2.10 14.40 9.32
N ARG A 50 3.15 13.57 9.41
CA ARG A 50 3.26 12.35 8.60
C ARG A 50 2.42 11.22 9.20
N PRO A 51 1.52 10.59 8.42
CA PRO A 51 0.79 9.42 8.90
C PRO A 51 1.77 8.27 9.18
N ALA A 52 1.46 7.46 10.20
CA ALA A 52 2.29 6.30 10.57
C ALA A 52 2.36 5.22 9.47
N TYR A 53 1.36 5.19 8.59
CA TYR A 53 1.26 4.26 7.46
C TYR A 53 0.90 4.99 6.17
N HIS A 54 1.34 4.47 5.04
CA HIS A 54 1.01 5.03 3.72
C HIS A 54 -0.48 4.85 3.39
N PRO A 55 -1.18 5.84 2.81
CA PRO A 55 -2.59 5.74 2.45
C PRO A 55 -2.92 4.50 1.61
N LYS A 56 -2.04 4.13 0.67
CA LYS A 56 -2.16 2.90 -0.14
C LYS A 56 -2.27 1.62 0.70
N VAL A 57 -1.50 1.49 1.79
CA VAL A 57 -1.56 0.30 2.66
C VAL A 57 -2.86 0.26 3.43
N LEU A 58 -3.30 1.40 3.96
CA LEU A 58 -4.58 1.52 4.66
C LEU A 58 -5.74 1.18 3.74
N LEU A 59 -5.71 1.64 2.48
CA LEU A 59 -6.74 1.32 1.50
C LEU A 59 -6.76 -0.16 1.13
N LYS A 60 -5.59 -0.79 0.93
CA LYS A 60 -5.49 -2.25 0.69
C LYS A 60 -6.07 -3.04 1.86
N ALA A 61 -5.78 -2.63 3.10
CA ALA A 61 -6.32 -3.27 4.30
C ALA A 61 -7.84 -3.10 4.41
N LEU A 62 -8.37 -1.91 4.10
CA LEU A 62 -9.80 -1.62 4.10
C LEU A 62 -10.57 -2.46 3.06
N LEU A 63 -10.02 -2.60 1.86
CA LEU A 63 -10.66 -3.33 0.76
C LEU A 63 -10.65 -4.85 0.96
N PHE A 64 -9.71 -5.37 1.75
CA PHE A 64 -9.59 -6.80 2.04
C PHE A 64 -10.35 -7.26 3.29
N ALA A 65 -10.81 -6.32 4.13
CA ALA A 65 -11.43 -6.58 5.44
C ALA A 65 -12.72 -7.41 5.39
#